data_AF-A0A9Q0CEX2-F1
#
_entry.id   AF-A0A9Q0CEX2-F1
#
_cell.length_a   1.000
_cell.length_b   1.000
_cell.length_c   1.000
_cell.angle_alpha   90.00
_cell.angle_beta   90.00
_cell.angle_gamma   90.00
#
_symmetry.space_group_name_H-M   'P 1'
#
loop_
_entity.id
_entity.type
_entity.pdbx_description
1 polymer ?
#
loop_
_entity_poly.entity_id
_entity_poly.type
_entity_poly.pdbx_seq_one_letter_code
_entity_poly.pdbx_strand_id
1 'polypeptide(L)'
;MLVVMGSNALGYMMLKGALSSLYQSGCMASSNRLSEHSLDNSSCKGMGCCQASISFPSNFFLIWIGYSSSGDYFGNLHDNSNFDICCYAMFVEVKRFKFSTTYLTTPGSFENDAVNLPVVVDFTISNETCEYARQSMASYACVSIHSTCNNHNNGLGYSCKYVSGYQGNPYIPHGCQDIDECLNSSKCYGICTNTPGSFKCECPPDTHGNGSIPRDCYKNETKIQLWSKIVIGTCLSIVVLLLLSLLIYWVYQRKKIATGKKNYFQQHGGHLLLEKLKSEQGFSFRLFKEEELKEATNYFDKENIVGEGGNGVVYKGIMNNRRIAIKRSKTIGERELKEFGKEILILSQVNHKNIVKSLGCCLEVEIPILVFEFISEGTLFDLLHGKLGISIPLGTRLRIAQEAAEALAYLHSWASPPIVHRDVKTSNILLDENFVAKVSDFGASIFAPGGHDQFVTHVQGTRGYLDPAYLQSGELTVKSDVYSFGVVLLELLTRKKAFHMEGVETRCLVADFLSSTKDNNVAAILDDEITRDAESMRHITEVLKLASECLHIEGEKRPKMQQVAATLDASIRATDNMQHQVIEIS
;
A
#
# COMPACT_ATOMS: atom_id res chain seq x y z
N MET A 1 -45.42 -83.88 -0.38
CA MET A 1 -46.47 -84.83 -0.81
C MET A 1 -46.05 -86.24 -0.40
N LEU A 2 -47.00 -87.14 -0.17
CA LEU A 2 -46.71 -88.57 0.04
C LEU A 2 -46.63 -89.24 -1.32
N VAL A 3 -45.55 -89.96 -1.57
CA VAL A 3 -45.35 -90.79 -2.77
C VAL A 3 -45.20 -92.23 -2.35
N VAL A 4 -45.90 -93.11 -3.04
CA VAL A 4 -45.89 -94.56 -2.86
C VAL A 4 -45.53 -95.20 -4.19
N MET A 5 -44.54 -96.10 -4.20
CA MET A 5 -44.08 -96.80 -5.40
C MET A 5 -43.99 -98.31 -5.12
N GLY A 6 -44.31 -99.12 -6.12
CA GLY A 6 -44.26 -100.58 -6.02
C GLY A 6 -45.44 -101.24 -6.74
N SER A 7 -45.48 -102.57 -6.72
CA SER A 7 -46.61 -103.35 -7.23
C SER A 7 -47.53 -103.73 -6.09
N ASN A 8 -48.81 -103.35 -6.20
CA ASN A 8 -49.84 -103.55 -5.16
C ASN A 8 -49.40 -103.05 -3.78
N ALA A 9 -48.80 -101.85 -3.74
CA ALA A 9 -48.32 -101.20 -2.55
C ALA A 9 -49.32 -100.12 -2.08
N LEU A 10 -49.87 -100.28 -0.88
CA LEU A 10 -50.59 -99.20 -0.21
C LEU A 10 -49.62 -98.45 0.70
N GLY A 11 -49.50 -97.13 0.56
CA GLY A 11 -48.83 -96.29 1.55
C GLY A 11 -49.87 -95.37 2.20
N TYR A 12 -49.91 -95.36 3.52
CA TYR A 12 -50.82 -94.49 4.25
C TYR A 12 -50.08 -93.72 5.35
N MET A 13 -50.58 -92.53 5.64
CA MET A 13 -50.20 -91.73 6.78
C MET A 13 -51.29 -91.78 7.84
N MET A 14 -50.90 -91.97 9.11
CA MET A 14 -51.76 -91.65 10.24
C MET A 14 -51.25 -90.40 10.95
N LEU A 15 -52.17 -89.50 11.25
CA LEU A 15 -51.91 -88.27 11.98
C LEU A 15 -52.66 -88.32 13.31
N LYS A 16 -51.94 -88.05 14.40
CA LYS A 16 -52.54 -87.84 15.71
C LYS A 16 -52.68 -86.34 15.95
N GLY A 17 -53.92 -85.86 16.02
CA GLY A 17 -54.23 -84.48 16.42
C GLY A 17 -54.21 -84.32 17.94
N ALA A 18 -54.21 -83.07 18.42
CA ALA A 18 -54.17 -82.74 19.85
C ALA A 18 -55.34 -83.29 20.68
N LEU A 19 -56.46 -83.60 20.03
CA LEU A 19 -57.68 -84.12 20.66
C LEU A 19 -57.88 -85.63 20.46
N SER A 20 -56.81 -86.39 20.18
CA SER A 20 -56.88 -87.85 19.92
C SER A 20 -57.61 -88.27 18.64
N SER A 21 -58.05 -87.33 17.81
CA SER A 21 -58.61 -87.60 16.49
C SER A 21 -57.54 -88.18 15.57
N LEU A 22 -57.79 -89.37 15.04
CA LEU A 22 -56.92 -90.06 14.10
C LEU A 22 -57.36 -89.71 12.67
N TYR A 23 -56.52 -89.01 11.91
CA TYR A 23 -56.75 -88.76 10.50
C TYR A 23 -55.86 -89.68 9.68
N GLN A 24 -56.46 -90.40 8.74
CA GLN A 24 -55.73 -91.27 7.82
C GLN A 24 -55.90 -90.75 6.40
N SER A 25 -54.79 -90.59 5.69
CA SER A 25 -54.75 -90.30 4.26
C SER A 25 -53.73 -91.23 3.63
N GLY A 26 -53.94 -91.64 2.39
CA GLY A 26 -53.09 -92.65 1.79
C GLY A 26 -53.42 -92.83 0.34
N CYS A 27 -52.57 -93.61 -0.33
CA CYS A 27 -52.65 -93.75 -1.76
C CYS A 27 -52.00 -95.10 -2.14
N MET A 28 -52.57 -95.77 -3.14
CA MET A 28 -52.20 -97.13 -3.53
C MET A 28 -51.62 -97.14 -4.95
N ALA A 29 -50.50 -97.83 -5.12
CA ALA A 29 -49.92 -98.16 -6.42
C ALA A 29 -50.31 -99.61 -6.79
N SER A 30 -50.91 -99.81 -7.96
CA SER A 30 -51.28 -101.15 -8.47
C SER A 30 -50.60 -101.43 -9.81
N SER A 31 -50.25 -102.69 -10.08
CA SER A 31 -49.76 -103.11 -11.39
C SER A 31 -50.08 -104.59 -11.66
N ASN A 32 -50.74 -104.87 -12.79
CA ASN A 32 -51.00 -106.22 -13.28
C ASN A 32 -50.15 -106.47 -14.52
N ARG A 33 -49.18 -107.39 -14.44
CA ARG A 33 -48.26 -107.81 -15.52
C ARG A 33 -47.66 -106.65 -16.34
N LEU A 34 -46.43 -106.28 -15.96
CA LEU A 34 -45.61 -105.25 -16.61
C LEU A 34 -45.45 -105.55 -18.11
N SER A 35 -46.26 -104.91 -18.96
CA SER A 35 -45.88 -104.68 -20.35
C SER A 35 -45.21 -103.31 -20.41
N GLU A 36 -43.92 -103.29 -20.79
CA GLU A 36 -43.06 -102.09 -20.86
C GLU A 36 -43.70 -100.93 -21.65
N HIS A 37 -44.70 -101.20 -22.48
CA HIS A 37 -45.36 -100.23 -23.34
C HIS A 37 -46.48 -99.40 -22.69
N SER A 38 -46.76 -99.57 -21.38
CA SER A 38 -47.87 -98.87 -20.69
C SER A 38 -47.45 -97.90 -19.58
N LEU A 39 -46.14 -97.77 -19.30
CA LEU A 39 -45.63 -96.93 -18.21
C LEU A 39 -45.00 -95.65 -18.75
N ASP A 40 -45.61 -94.51 -18.43
CA ASP A 40 -45.13 -93.19 -18.83
C ASP A 40 -44.19 -92.61 -17.77
N ASN A 41 -42.94 -92.35 -18.17
CA ASN A 41 -41.96 -91.65 -17.35
C ASN A 41 -42.53 -90.26 -17.04
N SER A 42 -42.59 -89.87 -15.76
CA SER A 42 -43.16 -88.63 -15.19
C SER A 42 -44.63 -88.63 -14.74
N SER A 43 -45.43 -89.66 -15.05
CA SER A 43 -46.86 -89.69 -14.71
C SER A 43 -47.19 -90.63 -13.54
N CYS A 44 -47.05 -90.16 -12.29
CA CYS A 44 -47.42 -90.91 -11.08
C CYS A 44 -48.94 -90.87 -10.83
N LYS A 45 -49.70 -91.76 -11.49
CA LYS A 45 -51.19 -91.74 -11.52
C LYS A 45 -51.88 -93.05 -11.11
N GLY A 46 -51.19 -93.93 -10.39
CA GLY A 46 -51.75 -95.15 -9.80
C GLY A 46 -51.19 -96.46 -10.38
N MET A 47 -50.60 -96.44 -11.57
CA MET A 47 -49.88 -97.59 -12.15
C MET A 47 -48.42 -97.58 -11.71
N GLY A 48 -48.05 -98.43 -10.75
CA GLY A 48 -46.69 -98.54 -10.21
C GLY A 48 -46.19 -97.36 -9.35
N CYS A 49 -46.81 -96.19 -9.44
CA CYS A 49 -46.57 -95.03 -8.59
C CYS A 49 -47.89 -94.33 -8.26
N CYS A 50 -48.05 -93.93 -7.01
CA CYS A 50 -49.14 -93.11 -6.55
C CYS A 50 -48.62 -91.92 -5.74
N GLN A 51 -49.23 -90.74 -5.95
CA GLN A 51 -48.94 -89.54 -5.17
C GLN A 51 -50.23 -89.01 -4.54
N ALA A 52 -50.14 -88.61 -3.28
CA ALA A 52 -51.19 -87.90 -2.58
C ALA A 52 -50.68 -86.51 -2.17
N SER A 53 -51.42 -85.48 -2.59
CA SER A 53 -51.26 -84.15 -2.01
C SER A 53 -51.71 -84.19 -0.56
N ILE A 54 -51.04 -83.40 0.26
CA ILE A 54 -51.25 -83.38 1.68
C ILE A 54 -51.51 -81.95 2.07
N SER A 55 -52.68 -81.71 2.64
CA SER A 55 -53.07 -80.42 3.19
C SER A 55 -53.48 -80.64 4.63
N PHE A 56 -52.73 -80.04 5.55
CA PHE A 56 -52.99 -80.13 6.98
C PHE A 56 -53.35 -78.76 7.56
N PRO A 57 -54.34 -78.69 8.45
CA PRO A 57 -54.40 -77.65 9.47
C PRO A 57 -53.19 -77.78 10.43
N SER A 58 -52.75 -76.67 10.99
CA SER A 58 -51.46 -76.45 11.68
C SER A 58 -51.17 -77.25 12.97
N ASN A 59 -51.98 -78.24 13.36
CA ASN A 59 -52.06 -78.74 14.75
C ASN A 59 -51.77 -80.25 14.93
N PHE A 60 -50.88 -80.84 14.13
CA PHE A 60 -50.53 -82.27 14.21
C PHE A 60 -49.04 -82.47 14.51
N PHE A 61 -48.70 -83.50 15.30
CA PHE A 61 -47.36 -83.66 15.90
C PHE A 61 -46.68 -85.01 15.64
N LEU A 62 -47.39 -85.99 15.05
CA LEU A 62 -46.84 -87.32 14.78
C LEU A 62 -47.37 -87.85 13.45
N ILE A 63 -46.45 -88.26 12.57
CA ILE A 63 -46.73 -88.85 11.26
C ILE A 63 -46.25 -90.30 11.29
N TRP A 64 -47.15 -91.25 11.08
CA TRP A 64 -46.82 -92.67 10.91
C TRP A 64 -47.02 -93.08 9.46
N ILE A 65 -46.02 -93.73 8.86
CA ILE A 65 -46.12 -94.29 7.50
C ILE A 65 -46.20 -95.81 7.62
N GLY A 66 -47.22 -96.42 7.01
CA GLY A 66 -47.35 -97.86 6.90
C GLY A 66 -47.44 -98.32 5.45
N TYR A 67 -47.03 -99.57 5.18
CA TYR A 67 -47.19 -100.21 3.87
C TYR A 67 -47.83 -101.59 3.94
N SER A 68 -48.50 -102.03 2.87
CA SER A 68 -49.11 -103.36 2.74
C SER A 68 -48.97 -103.87 1.30
N SER A 69 -48.55 -105.13 1.11
CA SER A 69 -48.35 -105.82 -0.18
C SER A 69 -49.24 -107.07 -0.31
N SER A 70 -49.82 -107.32 -1.50
CA SER A 70 -50.83 -108.37 -1.72
C SER A 70 -50.27 -109.81 -1.77
N GLY A 71 -50.24 -110.48 -0.62
CA GLY A 71 -50.37 -111.94 -0.49
C GLY A 71 -51.66 -112.39 0.20
N ASP A 72 -52.38 -111.49 0.89
CA ASP A 72 -53.37 -111.90 1.91
C ASP A 72 -54.86 -111.65 1.56
N TYR A 73 -55.23 -111.06 0.42
CA TYR A 73 -56.65 -110.68 0.18
C TYR A 73 -57.27 -111.11 -1.16
N PHE A 74 -56.51 -111.58 -2.14
CA PHE A 74 -57.07 -112.07 -3.42
C PHE A 74 -56.43 -113.40 -3.80
N GLY A 75 -57.21 -114.48 -3.67
CA GLY A 75 -56.73 -115.86 -3.80
C GLY A 75 -56.20 -116.25 -5.18
N ASN A 76 -55.19 -117.13 -5.15
CA ASN A 76 -54.78 -118.10 -6.17
C ASN A 76 -54.67 -117.59 -7.62
N LEU A 77 -53.61 -116.83 -7.89
CA LEU A 77 -52.92 -116.82 -9.19
C LEU A 77 -51.43 -117.08 -8.94
N HIS A 78 -51.09 -118.32 -8.56
CA HIS A 78 -49.73 -118.85 -8.68
C HIS A 78 -49.44 -119.01 -10.18
N ASP A 79 -48.46 -118.29 -10.74
CA ASP A 79 -47.11 -118.83 -10.89
C ASP A 79 -46.23 -118.06 -11.91
N ASN A 80 -44.94 -118.02 -11.59
CA ASN A 80 -43.75 -117.72 -12.40
C ASN A 80 -43.47 -116.29 -12.92
N SER A 81 -42.91 -115.45 -12.03
CA SER A 81 -41.67 -114.71 -12.34
C SER A 81 -40.97 -114.21 -11.06
N ASN A 82 -39.66 -114.47 -10.97
CA ASN A 82 -38.73 -114.04 -9.92
C ASN A 82 -38.56 -112.50 -9.89
N PHE A 83 -39.54 -111.77 -9.37
CA PHE A 83 -39.34 -110.37 -8.99
C PHE A 83 -39.70 -110.19 -7.52
N ASP A 84 -38.68 -110.08 -6.66
CA ASP A 84 -38.82 -109.41 -5.37
C ASP A 84 -39.09 -107.93 -5.66
N ILE A 85 -40.35 -107.53 -5.66
CA ILE A 85 -40.73 -106.15 -5.99
C ILE A 85 -40.60 -105.28 -4.74
N CYS A 86 -39.56 -104.43 -4.68
CA CYS A 86 -39.41 -103.42 -3.63
C CYS A 86 -40.57 -102.41 -3.65
N CYS A 87 -41.10 -102.07 -2.48
CA CYS A 87 -42.13 -101.06 -2.30
C CYS A 87 -41.60 -99.92 -1.41
N TYR A 88 -41.84 -98.66 -1.80
CA TYR A 88 -41.36 -97.47 -1.10
C TYR A 88 -42.51 -96.52 -0.78
N ALA A 89 -42.45 -95.87 0.39
CA ALA A 89 -43.36 -94.79 0.79
C ALA A 89 -42.55 -93.64 1.42
N MET A 90 -42.70 -92.40 0.93
CA MET A 90 -41.86 -91.27 1.34
C MET A 90 -42.57 -89.90 1.26
N PHE A 91 -42.02 -88.90 1.96
CA PHE A 91 -42.37 -87.49 1.81
C PHE A 91 -41.35 -86.76 0.96
N VAL A 92 -41.81 -86.01 -0.04
CA VAL A 92 -40.94 -85.24 -0.95
C VAL A 92 -41.56 -83.90 -1.34
N GLU A 93 -40.72 -82.92 -1.66
CA GLU A 93 -41.15 -81.64 -2.23
C GLU A 93 -41.78 -81.85 -3.62
N VAL A 94 -42.97 -81.31 -3.83
CA VAL A 94 -43.82 -81.55 -5.02
C VAL A 94 -43.11 -81.27 -6.34
N LYS A 95 -42.23 -80.26 -6.39
CA LYS A 95 -41.55 -79.83 -7.62
C LYS A 95 -40.24 -80.58 -7.91
N ARG A 96 -39.72 -81.32 -6.94
CA ARG A 96 -38.39 -81.94 -7.00
C ARG A 96 -38.43 -83.42 -7.30
N PHE A 97 -39.53 -84.10 -7.00
CA PHE A 97 -39.69 -85.51 -7.31
C PHE A 97 -40.23 -85.71 -8.72
N LYS A 98 -39.57 -86.57 -9.50
CA LYS A 98 -40.04 -87.05 -10.81
C LYS A 98 -39.99 -88.56 -10.81
N PHE A 99 -41.12 -89.18 -11.11
CA PHE A 99 -41.20 -90.63 -11.19
C PHE A 99 -40.48 -91.17 -12.43
N SER A 100 -39.65 -92.19 -12.24
CA SER A 100 -38.99 -92.96 -13.30
C SER A 100 -39.43 -94.42 -13.22
N THR A 101 -39.68 -95.04 -14.37
CA THR A 101 -40.01 -96.47 -14.46
C THR A 101 -38.86 -97.37 -14.00
N THR A 102 -37.61 -96.89 -14.09
CA THR A 102 -36.42 -97.60 -13.59
C THR A 102 -36.48 -97.89 -12.10
N TYR A 103 -37.24 -97.10 -11.33
CA TYR A 103 -37.44 -97.33 -9.89
C TYR A 103 -38.21 -98.62 -9.60
N LEU A 104 -38.96 -99.15 -10.57
CA LEU A 104 -39.73 -100.38 -10.45
C LEU A 104 -39.04 -101.58 -11.12
N THR A 105 -38.29 -101.34 -12.19
CA THR A 105 -37.67 -102.41 -12.99
C THR A 105 -36.26 -102.76 -12.56
N THR A 106 -35.53 -101.82 -11.95
CA THR A 106 -34.12 -101.99 -11.55
C THR A 106 -33.97 -101.90 -10.02
N PRO A 107 -33.58 -103.00 -9.34
CA PRO A 107 -33.31 -102.97 -7.91
C PRO A 107 -32.27 -101.90 -7.54
N GLY A 108 -32.54 -101.12 -6.48
CA GLY A 108 -31.65 -100.08 -5.96
C GLY A 108 -31.54 -98.77 -6.77
N SER A 109 -32.22 -98.66 -7.93
CA SER A 109 -32.21 -97.43 -8.73
C SER A 109 -32.76 -96.22 -7.98
N PHE A 110 -33.68 -96.43 -7.04
CA PHE A 110 -34.29 -95.34 -6.28
C PHE A 110 -33.40 -94.85 -5.12
N GLU A 111 -32.63 -95.73 -4.47
CA GLU A 111 -31.86 -95.39 -3.25
C GLU A 111 -30.79 -94.33 -3.51
N ASN A 112 -30.17 -94.35 -4.69
CA ASN A 112 -29.20 -93.34 -5.11
C ASN A 112 -29.83 -91.96 -5.32
N ASP A 113 -31.05 -91.92 -5.86
CA ASP A 113 -31.79 -90.67 -6.08
C ASP A 113 -32.44 -90.16 -4.79
N ALA A 114 -32.81 -91.07 -3.88
CA ALA A 114 -33.46 -90.77 -2.61
C ALA A 114 -32.63 -89.83 -1.72
N VAL A 115 -31.30 -89.95 -1.76
CA VAL A 115 -30.37 -89.11 -0.97
C VAL A 115 -30.48 -87.62 -1.33
N ASN A 116 -30.88 -87.30 -2.56
CA ASN A 116 -30.91 -85.93 -3.08
C ASN A 116 -32.31 -85.31 -3.12
N LEU A 117 -33.33 -85.99 -2.60
CA LEU A 117 -34.70 -85.47 -2.58
C LEU A 117 -34.93 -84.59 -1.34
N PRO A 118 -35.10 -83.26 -1.50
CA PRO A 118 -35.28 -82.38 -0.36
C PRO A 118 -36.64 -82.58 0.29
N VAL A 119 -36.62 -82.55 1.62
CA VAL A 119 -37.81 -82.52 2.47
C VAL A 119 -37.89 -81.12 3.09
N VAL A 120 -38.90 -80.35 2.66
CA VAL A 120 -39.15 -79.00 3.21
C VAL A 120 -40.18 -79.13 4.31
N VAL A 121 -39.75 -78.89 5.55
CA VAL A 121 -40.61 -78.86 6.74
C VAL A 121 -40.47 -77.49 7.38
N ASP A 122 -41.59 -76.85 7.71
CA ASP A 122 -41.60 -75.72 8.62
C ASP A 122 -41.58 -76.26 10.06
N PHE A 123 -40.54 -75.94 10.81
CA PHE A 123 -40.31 -76.49 12.15
C PHE A 123 -39.83 -75.42 13.12
N THR A 124 -40.14 -75.62 14.39
CA THR A 124 -39.59 -74.87 15.51
C THR A 124 -38.69 -75.78 16.33
N ILE A 125 -37.70 -75.18 16.99
CA ILE A 125 -36.74 -75.88 17.84
C ILE A 125 -37.13 -75.64 19.29
N SER A 126 -37.29 -76.74 20.03
CA SER A 126 -37.69 -76.75 21.44
C SER A 126 -39.05 -76.07 21.70
N ASN A 127 -39.45 -76.01 22.97
CA ASN A 127 -40.61 -75.26 23.44
C ASN A 127 -40.21 -73.93 24.13
N GLU A 128 -38.96 -73.49 23.92
CA GLU A 128 -38.34 -72.34 24.58
C GLU A 128 -38.19 -71.16 23.61
N THR A 129 -38.09 -69.94 24.15
CA THR A 129 -37.75 -68.75 23.35
C THR A 129 -36.23 -68.63 23.17
N CYS A 130 -35.82 -67.85 22.18
CA CYS A 130 -34.42 -67.50 21.92
C CYS A 130 -33.67 -66.99 23.16
N GLU A 131 -34.35 -66.28 24.05
CA GLU A 131 -33.76 -65.71 25.25
C GLU A 131 -33.31 -66.80 26.22
N TYR A 132 -34.14 -67.82 26.43
CA TYR A 132 -33.81 -68.98 27.26
C TYR A 132 -32.85 -69.93 26.54
N ALA A 133 -33.06 -70.18 25.25
CA ALA A 133 -32.22 -71.09 24.47
C ALA A 133 -30.75 -70.63 24.41
N ARG A 134 -30.48 -69.32 24.41
CA ARG A 134 -29.11 -68.77 24.45
C ARG A 134 -28.37 -69.02 25.76
N GLN A 135 -29.07 -69.29 26.86
CA GLN A 135 -28.45 -69.56 28.16
C GLN A 135 -27.83 -70.96 28.22
N SER A 136 -28.37 -71.90 27.43
CA SER A 136 -27.88 -73.27 27.35
C SER A 136 -27.15 -73.52 26.03
N MET A 137 -25.86 -73.17 25.98
CA MET A 137 -25.03 -73.34 24.77
C MET A 137 -24.93 -74.79 24.28
N ALA A 138 -25.12 -75.78 25.16
CA ALA A 138 -25.11 -77.20 24.79
C ALA A 138 -26.34 -77.62 23.96
N SER A 139 -27.47 -76.94 24.11
CA SER A 139 -28.73 -77.23 23.40
C SER A 139 -29.11 -76.16 22.38
N TYR A 140 -28.34 -75.07 22.28
CA TYR A 140 -28.61 -73.98 21.37
C TYR A 140 -28.30 -74.36 19.92
N ALA A 141 -29.28 -74.22 19.05
CA ALA A 141 -29.24 -74.74 17.68
C ALA A 141 -28.63 -73.78 16.65
N CYS A 142 -28.54 -72.47 16.92
CA CYS A 142 -27.98 -71.50 15.98
C CYS A 142 -26.46 -71.43 16.14
N VAL A 143 -25.79 -72.49 15.68
CA VAL A 143 -24.36 -72.73 15.94
C VAL A 143 -23.42 -72.02 14.95
N SER A 144 -23.95 -71.44 13.88
CA SER A 144 -23.15 -70.68 12.92
C SER A 144 -22.83 -69.27 13.46
N ILE A 145 -21.58 -68.81 13.30
CA ILE A 145 -21.08 -67.53 13.84
C ILE A 145 -21.89 -66.33 13.34
N HIS A 146 -22.30 -66.34 12.07
CA HIS A 146 -23.11 -65.28 11.45
C HIS A 146 -24.60 -65.65 11.40
N SER A 147 -25.09 -66.30 12.44
CA SER A 147 -26.52 -66.61 12.62
C SER A 147 -27.14 -65.88 13.81
N THR A 148 -28.45 -65.66 13.72
CA THR A 148 -29.30 -65.05 14.71
C THR A 148 -30.48 -65.97 15.01
N CYS A 149 -30.98 -65.87 16.23
CA CYS A 149 -32.15 -66.59 16.68
C CYS A 149 -33.40 -65.74 16.46
N ASN A 150 -34.46 -66.35 15.96
CA ASN A 150 -35.74 -65.73 15.70
C ASN A 150 -36.86 -66.50 16.43
N ASN A 151 -37.60 -65.81 17.29
CA ASN A 151 -38.75 -66.41 18.00
C ASN A 151 -39.90 -66.67 17.03
N HIS A 152 -40.63 -67.76 17.23
CA HIS A 152 -41.85 -68.00 16.46
C HIS A 152 -43.01 -67.12 17.00
N ASN A 153 -43.90 -66.66 16.12
CA ASN A 153 -44.95 -65.67 16.45
C ASN A 153 -45.92 -66.13 17.55
N ASN A 154 -46.14 -67.45 17.71
CA ASN A 154 -47.02 -68.01 18.74
C ASN A 154 -46.34 -68.21 20.11
N GLY A 155 -45.08 -67.75 20.27
CA GLY A 155 -44.36 -67.73 21.54
C GLY A 155 -43.73 -69.06 21.98
N LEU A 156 -43.99 -70.17 21.27
CA LEU A 156 -43.41 -71.47 21.56
C LEU A 156 -42.37 -71.85 20.48
N GLY A 157 -41.13 -72.04 20.90
CA GLY A 157 -40.00 -72.43 20.06
C GLY A 157 -39.35 -71.27 19.28
N TYR A 158 -38.17 -71.56 18.73
CA TYR A 158 -37.40 -70.62 17.92
C TYR A 158 -36.86 -71.28 16.64
N SER A 159 -36.42 -70.45 15.69
CA SER A 159 -35.69 -70.85 14.50
C SER A 159 -34.42 -70.01 14.33
N CYS A 160 -33.46 -70.49 13.55
CA CYS A 160 -32.23 -69.79 13.27
C CYS A 160 -32.25 -69.18 11.87
N LYS A 161 -31.71 -67.97 11.75
CA LYS A 161 -31.59 -67.22 10.49
C LYS A 161 -30.16 -66.69 10.37
N TYR A 162 -29.62 -66.54 9.17
CA TYR A 162 -28.34 -65.84 8.97
C TYR A 162 -28.49 -64.32 9.23
N VAL A 163 -27.38 -63.66 9.56
CA VAL A 163 -27.29 -62.20 9.65
C VAL A 163 -27.30 -61.59 8.24
N SER A 164 -27.77 -60.34 8.10
CA SER A 164 -27.76 -59.63 6.81
C SER A 164 -26.34 -59.56 6.23
N GLY A 165 -26.19 -59.76 4.92
CA GLY A 165 -24.89 -59.88 4.25
C GLY A 165 -24.33 -61.31 4.19
N TYR A 166 -24.98 -62.28 4.85
CA TYR A 166 -24.58 -63.68 4.85
C TYR A 166 -25.68 -64.58 4.27
N GLN A 167 -25.30 -65.75 3.77
CA GLN A 167 -26.21 -66.78 3.27
C GLN A 167 -25.78 -68.17 3.72
N GLY A 168 -26.69 -69.15 3.66
CA GLY A 168 -26.39 -70.55 3.99
C GLY A 168 -27.16 -71.06 5.20
N ASN A 169 -26.67 -72.13 5.83
CA ASN A 169 -27.40 -72.86 6.86
C ASN A 169 -26.95 -72.46 8.27
N PRO A 170 -27.81 -71.80 9.07
CA PRO A 170 -27.46 -71.33 10.41
C PRO A 170 -27.33 -72.44 11.46
N TYR A 171 -27.82 -73.65 11.17
CA TYR A 171 -27.78 -74.81 12.08
C TYR A 171 -26.50 -75.65 11.97
N ILE A 172 -25.60 -75.29 11.06
CA ILE A 172 -24.32 -75.98 10.83
C ILE A 172 -23.18 -75.07 11.29
N PRO A 173 -22.18 -75.55 12.03
CA PRO A 173 -20.98 -74.77 12.34
C PRO A 173 -20.33 -74.24 11.06
N HIS A 174 -20.07 -72.94 10.98
CA HIS A 174 -19.60 -72.24 9.77
C HIS A 174 -20.52 -72.35 8.53
N GLY A 175 -21.80 -72.66 8.72
CA GLY A 175 -22.75 -72.79 7.61
C GLY A 175 -23.24 -71.47 7.02
N CYS A 176 -23.02 -70.34 7.68
CA CYS A 176 -23.30 -69.00 7.14
C CYS A 176 -22.05 -68.40 6.52
N GLN A 177 -22.07 -68.21 5.20
CA GLN A 177 -20.98 -67.66 4.40
C GLN A 177 -21.31 -66.25 3.95
N ASP A 178 -20.27 -65.44 3.83
CA ASP A 178 -20.36 -64.06 3.33
C ASP A 178 -20.90 -64.05 1.89
N ILE A 179 -21.80 -63.11 1.60
CA ILE A 179 -22.30 -62.90 0.23
C ILE A 179 -21.31 -61.98 -0.47
N ASP A 180 -20.67 -62.46 -1.52
CA ASP A 180 -19.90 -61.57 -2.39
C ASP A 180 -20.85 -60.74 -3.27
N GLU A 181 -21.21 -59.54 -2.80
CA GLU A 181 -22.12 -58.66 -3.54
C GLU A 181 -21.51 -58.11 -4.83
N CYS A 182 -20.19 -58.20 -5.01
CA CYS A 182 -19.52 -57.77 -6.23
C CYS A 182 -19.75 -58.74 -7.41
N LEU A 183 -20.12 -60.00 -7.15
CA LEU A 183 -20.46 -60.96 -8.21
C LEU A 183 -21.79 -60.64 -8.90
N ASN A 184 -22.71 -59.93 -8.23
CA ASN A 184 -24.01 -59.55 -8.77
C ASN A 184 -24.13 -58.02 -8.81
N SER A 185 -23.33 -57.41 -9.71
CA SER A 185 -22.97 -55.99 -9.85
C SER A 185 -24.11 -54.98 -10.13
N SER A 186 -25.33 -55.23 -9.66
CA SER A 186 -26.46 -54.30 -9.81
C SER A 186 -26.38 -53.09 -8.87
N LYS A 187 -25.48 -53.11 -7.86
CA LYS A 187 -25.38 -52.08 -6.82
C LYS A 187 -24.09 -51.25 -6.85
N CYS A 188 -23.12 -51.59 -7.71
CA CYS A 188 -21.86 -50.84 -7.85
C CYS A 188 -21.57 -50.57 -9.33
N TYR A 189 -21.32 -49.29 -9.66
CA TYR A 189 -21.00 -48.82 -11.02
C TYR A 189 -19.54 -48.37 -11.16
N GLY A 190 -18.76 -48.48 -10.08
CA GLY A 190 -17.31 -48.25 -10.03
C GLY A 190 -16.52 -49.54 -9.76
N ILE A 191 -15.38 -49.40 -9.09
CA ILE A 191 -14.56 -50.50 -8.60
C ILE A 191 -15.23 -51.05 -7.33
N CYS A 192 -15.71 -52.29 -7.39
CA CYS A 192 -16.32 -53.00 -6.27
C CYS A 192 -15.25 -53.79 -5.49
N THR A 193 -15.25 -53.67 -4.16
CA THR A 193 -14.41 -54.46 -3.26
C THR A 193 -15.29 -55.11 -2.19
N ASN A 194 -15.34 -56.46 -2.17
CA ASN A 194 -16.11 -57.20 -1.18
C ASN A 194 -15.49 -57.07 0.21
N THR A 195 -16.32 -56.93 1.24
CA THR A 195 -15.91 -56.85 2.65
C THR A 195 -16.79 -57.79 3.50
N PRO A 196 -16.34 -58.29 4.66
CA PRO A 196 -17.19 -59.16 5.47
C PRO A 196 -18.53 -58.49 5.85
N GLY A 197 -19.64 -59.01 5.32
CA GLY A 197 -21.01 -58.57 5.52
C GLY A 197 -21.50 -57.40 4.64
N SER A 198 -20.69 -56.89 3.70
CA SER A 198 -21.03 -55.75 2.81
C SER A 198 -20.01 -55.57 1.68
N PHE A 199 -20.20 -54.60 0.77
CA PHE A 199 -19.19 -54.22 -0.23
C PHE A 199 -18.86 -52.72 -0.20
N LYS A 200 -17.70 -52.34 -0.74
CA LYS A 200 -17.27 -50.96 -0.98
C LYS A 200 -17.27 -50.68 -2.48
N CYS A 201 -17.80 -49.53 -2.89
CA CYS A 201 -17.85 -49.13 -4.30
C CYS A 201 -17.20 -47.74 -4.51
N GLU A 202 -16.12 -47.68 -5.27
CA GLU A 202 -15.33 -46.46 -5.47
C GLU A 202 -15.18 -46.11 -6.95
N CYS A 203 -15.04 -44.83 -7.29
CA CYS A 203 -14.76 -44.44 -8.67
C CYS A 203 -13.34 -44.86 -9.10
N PRO A 204 -13.11 -45.19 -10.39
CA PRO A 204 -11.78 -45.49 -10.90
C PRO A 204 -10.74 -44.38 -10.66
N PRO A 205 -9.44 -44.71 -10.66
CA PRO A 205 -8.37 -43.71 -10.61
C PRO A 205 -8.57 -42.61 -11.68
N ASP A 206 -8.26 -41.36 -11.32
CA ASP A 206 -8.45 -40.14 -12.13
C ASP A 206 -9.91 -39.76 -12.46
N THR A 207 -10.89 -40.27 -11.71
CA THR A 207 -12.30 -39.84 -11.79
C THR A 207 -12.83 -39.40 -10.42
N HIS A 208 -13.77 -38.46 -10.41
CA HIS A 208 -14.44 -37.94 -9.22
C HIS A 208 -15.93 -38.24 -9.29
N GLY A 209 -16.58 -38.45 -8.14
CA GLY A 209 -18.01 -38.75 -8.03
C GLY A 209 -18.29 -39.89 -7.05
N ASN A 210 -19.50 -40.44 -7.10
CA ASN A 210 -19.93 -41.58 -6.28
C ASN A 210 -20.09 -42.85 -7.14
N GLY A 211 -19.23 -43.85 -6.93
CA GLY A 211 -19.25 -45.12 -7.66
C GLY A 211 -20.54 -45.95 -7.48
N SER A 212 -21.36 -45.65 -6.46
CA SER A 212 -22.64 -46.33 -6.23
C SER A 212 -23.78 -45.77 -7.08
N ILE A 213 -23.57 -44.64 -7.77
CA ILE A 213 -24.59 -43.98 -8.62
C ILE A 213 -24.25 -44.23 -10.09
N PRO A 214 -25.23 -44.62 -10.93
CA PRO A 214 -24.98 -44.80 -12.36
C PRO A 214 -24.50 -43.49 -13.00
N ARG A 215 -23.37 -43.55 -13.71
CA ARG A 215 -22.78 -42.44 -14.49
C ARG A 215 -22.29 -41.23 -13.69
N ASP A 216 -22.07 -41.37 -12.38
CA ASP A 216 -21.60 -40.25 -11.55
C ASP A 216 -20.08 -40.13 -11.47
N CYS A 217 -19.30 -41.11 -11.94
CA CYS A 217 -17.84 -40.98 -12.04
C CYS A 217 -17.46 -40.17 -13.30
N TYR A 218 -17.00 -38.93 -13.12
CA TYR A 218 -16.58 -38.04 -14.21
C TYR A 218 -15.10 -37.63 -14.10
N LYS A 219 -14.47 -37.37 -15.25
CA LYS A 219 -13.14 -36.74 -15.29
C LYS A 219 -13.29 -35.23 -15.21
N ASN A 220 -12.55 -34.60 -14.31
CA ASN A 220 -12.51 -33.15 -14.23
C ASN A 220 -11.52 -32.65 -15.29
N GLU A 221 -12.02 -32.18 -16.44
CA GLU A 221 -11.19 -31.36 -17.33
C GLU A 221 -10.97 -30.00 -16.65
N THR A 222 -9.97 -29.91 -15.77
CA THR A 222 -9.48 -28.61 -15.32
C THR A 222 -8.74 -27.93 -16.47
N LYS A 223 -9.48 -27.39 -17.45
CA LYS A 223 -9.00 -26.27 -18.26
C LYS A 223 -8.91 -25.05 -17.35
N ILE A 224 -7.89 -25.00 -16.49
CA ILE A 224 -7.37 -23.71 -15.99
C ILE A 224 -6.86 -23.01 -17.25
N GLN A 225 -7.69 -22.11 -17.79
CA GLN A 225 -7.43 -21.42 -19.03
C GLN A 225 -6.09 -20.69 -18.93
N LEU A 226 -5.14 -21.08 -19.78
CA LEU A 226 -3.82 -20.45 -20.00
C LEU A 226 -3.88 -18.91 -19.95
N TRP A 227 -4.99 -18.34 -20.42
CA TRP A 227 -5.33 -16.92 -20.41
C TRP A 227 -5.21 -16.25 -19.02
N SER A 228 -5.62 -16.89 -17.93
CA SER A 228 -5.55 -16.30 -16.58
C SER A 228 -4.12 -16.05 -16.09
N LYS A 229 -3.20 -16.98 -16.37
CA LYS A 229 -1.77 -16.83 -16.06
C LYS A 229 -1.10 -15.78 -16.96
N ILE A 230 -1.52 -15.72 -18.24
CA ILE A 230 -1.06 -14.70 -19.18
C ILE A 230 -1.47 -13.31 -18.70
N VAL A 231 -2.73 -13.11 -18.28
CA VAL A 231 -3.25 -11.82 -17.81
C VAL A 231 -2.52 -11.33 -16.56
N ILE A 232 -2.27 -12.20 -15.58
CA ILE A 232 -1.52 -11.80 -14.37
C ILE A 232 -0.06 -11.43 -14.72
N GLY A 233 0.59 -12.20 -15.59
CA GLY A 233 1.95 -11.93 -16.05
C GLY A 233 2.07 -10.61 -16.84
N THR A 234 1.09 -10.31 -17.71
CA THR A 234 1.06 -9.06 -18.47
C THR A 234 0.78 -7.87 -17.57
N CYS A 235 -0.16 -7.96 -16.63
CA CYS A 235 -0.41 -6.92 -15.64
C CYS A 235 0.83 -6.63 -14.78
N LEU A 236 1.51 -7.65 -14.26
CA LEU A 236 2.72 -7.47 -13.46
C LEU A 236 3.85 -6.83 -14.27
N SER A 237 4.03 -7.26 -15.53
CA SER A 237 5.02 -6.70 -16.44
C SER A 237 4.73 -5.24 -16.78
N ILE A 238 3.46 -4.87 -17.00
CA ILE A 238 3.05 -3.48 -17.22
C ILE A 238 3.35 -2.63 -15.99
N VAL A 239 3.04 -3.11 -14.79
CA VAL A 239 3.34 -2.38 -13.54
C VAL A 239 4.85 -2.17 -13.37
N VAL A 240 5.67 -3.19 -13.62
CA VAL A 240 7.14 -3.07 -13.56
C VAL A 240 7.65 -2.07 -14.61
N LEU A 241 7.14 -2.11 -15.84
CA LEU A 241 7.50 -1.17 -16.89
C LEU A 241 7.11 0.27 -16.54
N LEU A 242 5.95 0.47 -15.90
CA LEU A 242 5.51 1.79 -15.40
C LEU A 242 6.40 2.30 -14.26
N LEU A 243 6.79 1.45 -13.32
CA LEU A 243 7.71 1.83 -12.25
C LEU A 243 9.10 2.18 -12.79
N LEU A 244 9.60 1.41 -13.76
CA LEU A 244 10.87 1.69 -14.43
C LEU A 244 10.80 2.99 -15.24
N SER A 245 9.71 3.26 -15.95
CA SER A 245 9.54 4.50 -16.71
C SER A 245 9.45 5.71 -15.79
N LEU A 246 8.76 5.61 -14.65
CA LEU A 246 8.73 6.65 -13.61
C LEU A 246 10.11 6.90 -13.01
N LEU A 247 10.88 5.84 -12.74
CA LEU A 247 12.25 5.96 -12.22
C LEU A 247 13.19 6.61 -13.24
N ILE A 248 13.11 6.20 -14.51
CA ILE A 248 13.86 6.82 -15.61
C ILE A 248 13.46 8.29 -15.76
N TYR A 249 12.17 8.61 -15.71
CA TYR A 249 11.68 9.98 -15.78
C TYR A 249 12.19 10.81 -14.60
N TRP A 250 12.17 10.28 -13.37
CA TRP A 250 12.68 10.95 -12.18
C TRP A 250 14.19 11.19 -12.24
N VAL A 251 14.97 10.20 -12.69
CA VAL A 251 16.42 10.35 -12.93
C VAL A 251 16.68 11.36 -14.04
N TYR A 252 15.91 11.32 -15.13
CA TYR A 252 16.01 12.28 -16.23
C TYR A 252 15.73 13.70 -15.73
N GLN A 253 14.66 13.92 -14.95
CA GLN A 253 14.34 15.22 -14.38
C GLN A 253 15.43 15.71 -13.43
N ARG A 254 15.95 14.84 -12.54
CA ARG A 254 17.08 15.18 -11.66
C ARG A 254 18.33 15.58 -12.46
N LYS A 255 18.66 14.80 -13.50
CA LYS A 255 19.79 15.14 -14.39
C LYS A 255 19.56 16.44 -15.14
N LYS A 256 18.34 16.69 -15.65
CA LYS A 256 17.99 17.94 -16.34
C LYS A 256 18.19 19.15 -15.43
N ILE A 257 17.73 19.08 -14.18
CA ILE A 257 17.91 20.16 -13.18
C ILE A 257 19.40 20.35 -12.87
N ALA A 258 20.14 19.27 -12.58
CA ALA A 258 21.56 19.34 -12.25
C ALA A 258 22.40 19.91 -13.41
N THR A 259 22.10 19.52 -14.65
CA THR A 259 22.74 20.08 -15.85
C THR A 259 22.40 21.56 -16.01
N GLY A 260 21.14 21.96 -15.76
CA GLY A 260 20.74 23.38 -15.77
C GLY A 260 21.54 24.21 -14.77
N LYS A 261 21.65 23.76 -13.52
CA LYS A 261 22.46 24.41 -12.47
C LYS A 261 23.92 24.55 -12.87
N LYS A 262 24.51 23.48 -13.43
CA LYS A 262 25.89 23.49 -13.91
C LYS A 262 26.10 24.48 -15.06
N ASN A 263 25.14 24.57 -15.99
CA ASN A 263 25.20 25.53 -17.09
C ASN A 263 25.16 26.97 -16.58
N TYR A 264 24.27 27.30 -15.63
CA TYR A 264 24.25 28.63 -15.00
C TYR A 264 25.55 28.94 -14.27
N PHE A 265 26.06 27.99 -13.49
CA PHE A 265 27.33 28.16 -12.79
C PHE A 265 28.49 28.48 -13.76
N GLN A 266 28.53 27.83 -14.92
CA GLN A 266 29.53 28.10 -15.96
C GLN A 266 29.29 29.45 -16.65
N GLN A 267 28.05 29.75 -17.03
CA GLN A 267 27.67 31.01 -17.69
C GLN A 267 28.02 32.23 -16.83
N HIS A 268 27.82 32.12 -15.51
CA HIS A 268 28.09 33.20 -14.56
C HIS A 268 29.56 33.25 -14.09
N GLY A 269 30.46 32.54 -14.77
CA GLY A 269 31.89 32.59 -14.49
C GLY A 269 32.31 31.90 -13.18
N GLY A 270 31.52 30.95 -12.68
CA GLY A 270 31.75 30.32 -11.38
C GLY A 270 33.11 29.65 -11.22
N HIS A 271 33.71 29.12 -12.30
CA HIS A 271 35.07 28.57 -12.27
C HIS A 271 36.13 29.65 -12.00
N LEU A 272 36.03 30.80 -12.66
CA LEU A 272 36.95 31.93 -12.48
C LEU A 272 36.87 32.47 -11.05
N LEU A 273 35.63 32.60 -10.54
CA LEU A 273 35.42 33.04 -9.16
C LEU A 273 35.97 32.03 -8.15
N LEU A 274 35.74 30.73 -8.35
CA LEU A 274 36.27 29.67 -7.49
C LEU A 274 37.81 29.66 -7.45
N GLU A 275 38.46 29.90 -8.59
CA GLU A 275 39.92 30.00 -8.68
C GLU A 275 40.44 31.20 -7.88
N LYS A 276 39.81 32.37 -8.05
CA LYS A 276 40.15 33.59 -7.29
C LYS A 276 39.97 33.41 -5.78
N LEU A 277 38.90 32.74 -5.36
CA LEU A 277 38.64 32.43 -3.94
C LEU A 277 39.69 31.48 -3.34
N LYS A 278 40.31 30.60 -4.14
CA LYS A 278 41.37 29.71 -3.66
C LYS A 278 42.73 30.42 -3.57
N SER A 279 43.00 31.39 -4.44
CA SER A 279 44.26 32.13 -4.45
C SER A 279 44.36 33.19 -3.34
N GLU A 280 43.24 33.77 -2.92
CA GLU A 280 43.22 34.85 -1.92
C GLU A 280 42.98 34.31 -0.51
N GLN A 281 44.06 34.01 0.23
CA GLN A 281 43.96 33.70 1.66
C GLN A 281 43.44 34.92 2.44
N GLY A 282 42.31 34.75 3.15
CA GLY A 282 41.67 35.80 3.96
C GLY A 282 40.33 36.31 3.42
N PHE A 283 39.94 35.87 2.22
CA PHE A 283 38.68 36.25 1.60
C PHE A 283 37.52 35.44 2.20
N SER A 284 36.69 36.03 3.06
CA SER A 284 35.57 35.32 3.72
C SER A 284 34.34 35.11 2.82
N PHE A 285 34.50 35.22 1.51
CA PHE A 285 33.42 35.11 0.52
C PHE A 285 33.19 33.64 0.16
N ARG A 286 31.93 33.23 0.07
CA ARG A 286 31.54 31.84 -0.16
C ARG A 286 30.61 31.71 -1.37
N LEU A 287 30.78 30.62 -2.12
CA LEU A 287 29.77 30.15 -3.07
C LEU A 287 28.73 29.31 -2.33
N PHE A 288 27.49 29.76 -2.38
CA PHE A 288 26.34 29.10 -1.78
C PHE A 288 25.58 28.28 -2.82
N LYS A 289 25.00 27.16 -2.39
CA LYS A 289 24.03 26.40 -3.20
C LYS A 289 22.65 27.02 -3.06
N GLU A 290 21.83 26.85 -4.09
CA GLU A 290 20.45 27.35 -4.07
C GLU A 290 19.64 26.73 -2.91
N GLU A 291 19.83 25.43 -2.63
CA GLU A 291 19.18 24.71 -1.54
C GLU A 291 19.51 25.32 -0.18
N GLU A 292 20.76 25.71 0.06
CA GLU A 292 21.20 26.33 1.31
C GLU A 292 20.48 27.66 1.55
N LEU A 293 20.33 28.48 0.50
CA LEU A 293 19.63 29.77 0.60
C LEU A 293 18.12 29.60 0.76
N LYS A 294 17.53 28.56 0.16
CA LYS A 294 16.13 28.19 0.38
C LYS A 294 15.90 27.79 1.84
N GLU A 295 16.71 26.90 2.38
CA GLU A 295 16.59 26.47 3.78
C GLU A 295 16.75 27.66 4.75
N ALA A 296 17.75 28.52 4.52
CA ALA A 296 17.99 29.68 5.37
C ALA A 296 16.85 30.70 5.40
N THR A 297 16.05 30.79 4.34
CA THR A 297 14.96 31.78 4.16
C THR A 297 13.56 31.18 4.30
N ASN A 298 13.44 29.92 4.72
CA ASN A 298 12.19 29.17 4.67
C ASN A 298 11.54 29.19 3.28
N TYR A 299 12.31 28.80 2.26
CA TYR A 299 11.90 28.78 0.85
C TYR A 299 11.51 30.16 0.29
N PHE A 300 12.25 31.20 0.68
CA PHE A 300 11.96 32.60 0.32
C PHE A 300 10.57 33.04 0.79
N ASP A 301 10.23 32.73 2.05
CA ASP A 301 8.97 33.13 2.66
C ASP A 301 8.81 34.66 2.63
N LYS A 302 7.58 35.12 2.39
CA LYS A 302 7.24 36.55 2.39
C LYS A 302 7.40 37.18 3.76
N GLU A 303 7.22 36.41 4.83
CA GLU A 303 7.44 36.88 6.21
C GLU A 303 8.92 37.23 6.49
N ASN A 304 9.84 36.67 5.69
CA ASN A 304 11.26 36.95 5.80
C ASN A 304 11.73 38.13 4.93
N ILE A 305 10.83 38.80 4.20
CA ILE A 305 11.20 39.99 3.41
C ILE A 305 11.53 41.15 4.34
N VAL A 306 12.73 41.72 4.18
CA VAL A 306 13.19 42.90 4.94
C VAL A 306 13.32 44.15 4.09
N GLY A 307 13.37 43.99 2.77
CA GLY A 307 13.41 45.12 1.84
C GLY A 307 12.95 44.69 0.46
N GLU A 308 12.20 45.55 -0.21
CA GLU A 308 11.68 45.30 -1.54
C GLU A 308 11.77 46.58 -2.38
N GLY A 309 12.48 46.53 -3.51
CA GLY A 309 12.74 47.72 -4.34
C GLY A 309 12.96 47.39 -5.80
N GLY A 310 13.49 48.37 -6.55
CA GLY A 310 13.81 48.23 -7.97
C GLY A 310 14.92 47.21 -8.25
N ASN A 311 15.84 47.05 -7.31
CA ASN A 311 17.00 46.15 -7.43
C ASN A 311 16.71 44.72 -6.92
N GLY A 312 15.45 44.39 -6.60
CA GLY A 312 15.03 43.06 -6.16
C GLY A 312 14.34 43.03 -4.80
N VAL A 313 14.32 41.83 -4.21
CA VAL A 313 13.80 41.53 -2.87
C VAL A 313 14.95 41.06 -2.00
N VAL A 314 15.03 41.58 -0.78
CA VAL A 314 15.99 41.16 0.24
C VAL A 314 15.26 40.37 1.31
N TYR A 315 15.71 39.13 1.52
CA TYR A 315 15.20 38.22 2.53
C TYR A 315 16.17 38.14 3.70
N LYS A 316 15.65 38.13 4.92
CA LYS A 316 16.37 37.70 6.11
C LYS A 316 16.48 36.18 6.09
N GLY A 317 17.68 35.67 6.31
CA GLY A 317 17.93 34.25 6.50
C GLY A 317 18.71 33.96 7.77
N ILE A 318 18.67 32.71 8.21
CA ILE A 318 19.47 32.21 9.33
C ILE A 318 20.32 31.05 8.80
N MET A 319 21.64 31.16 8.95
CA MET A 319 22.61 30.16 8.52
C MET A 319 23.67 29.99 9.59
N ASN A 320 23.90 28.77 10.08
CA ASN A 320 24.86 28.48 11.16
C ASN A 320 24.69 29.40 12.38
N ASN A 321 23.44 29.60 12.84
CA ASN A 321 23.06 30.55 13.90
C ASN A 321 23.43 32.03 13.65
N ARG A 322 23.79 32.41 12.43
CA ARG A 322 24.06 33.78 12.02
C ARG A 322 22.95 34.31 11.12
N ARG A 323 22.47 35.53 11.39
CA ARG A 323 21.55 36.24 10.51
C ARG A 323 22.29 36.72 9.26
N ILE A 324 21.70 36.48 8.10
CA ILE A 324 22.21 36.91 6.79
C ILE A 324 21.11 37.63 6.01
N ALA A 325 21.51 38.50 5.09
CA ALA A 325 20.60 39.15 4.14
C ALA A 325 20.83 38.56 2.74
N ILE A 326 19.77 38.13 2.08
CA ILE A 326 19.81 37.43 0.79
C ILE A 326 19.04 38.27 -0.23
N LYS A 327 19.76 38.89 -1.17
CA LYS A 327 19.20 39.75 -2.22
C LYS A 327 18.98 38.93 -3.48
N ARG A 328 17.74 38.91 -3.97
CA ARG A 328 17.29 38.19 -5.16
C ARG A 328 16.53 39.14 -6.10
N SER A 329 16.85 39.10 -7.39
CA SER A 329 16.13 39.89 -8.40
C SER A 329 14.69 39.40 -8.60
N LYS A 330 13.77 40.34 -8.86
CA LYS A 330 12.35 40.05 -9.16
C LYS A 330 12.12 39.69 -10.61
N THR A 331 12.82 40.40 -11.49
CA THR A 331 12.72 40.33 -12.94
C THR A 331 13.91 39.54 -13.48
N ILE A 332 13.67 38.87 -14.61
CA ILE A 332 14.71 38.18 -15.37
C ILE A 332 15.13 39.07 -16.55
N GLY A 333 16.41 39.42 -16.63
CA GLY A 333 16.93 40.28 -17.68
C GLY A 333 18.46 40.43 -17.68
N GLU A 334 19.01 40.90 -18.81
CA GLU A 334 20.45 41.16 -18.95
C GLU A 334 20.96 42.28 -18.04
N ARG A 335 20.09 43.24 -17.71
CA ARG A 335 20.45 44.37 -16.85
C ARG A 335 20.80 43.86 -15.45
N GLU A 336 19.93 43.04 -14.88
CA GLU A 336 20.09 42.45 -13.56
C GLU A 336 21.34 41.57 -13.48
N LEU A 337 21.65 40.85 -14.57
CA LEU A 337 22.88 40.06 -14.66
C LEU A 337 24.14 40.95 -14.67
N LYS A 338 24.11 42.08 -15.39
CA LYS A 338 25.21 43.06 -15.42
C LYS A 338 25.37 43.77 -14.07
N GLU A 339 24.28 44.16 -13.42
CA GLU A 339 24.28 44.78 -12.09
C GLU A 339 24.85 43.81 -11.04
N PHE A 340 24.46 42.52 -11.07
CA PHE A 340 25.06 41.48 -10.22
C PHE A 340 26.57 41.37 -10.39
N GLY A 341 27.04 41.27 -11.64
CA GLY A 341 28.46 41.11 -11.93
C GLY A 341 29.29 42.30 -11.43
N LYS A 342 28.76 43.52 -11.59
CA LYS A 342 29.38 44.75 -11.05
C LYS A 342 29.39 44.77 -9.53
N GLU A 343 28.26 44.44 -8.90
CA GLU A 343 28.09 44.47 -7.45
C GLU A 343 29.09 43.52 -6.77
N ILE A 344 29.24 42.28 -7.26
CA ILE A 344 30.28 41.37 -6.77
C ILE A 344 31.68 41.92 -7.00
N LEU A 345 31.96 42.41 -8.21
CA LEU A 345 33.32 42.86 -8.54
C LEU A 345 33.75 44.04 -7.66
N ILE A 346 32.84 44.99 -7.41
CA ILE A 346 33.07 46.14 -6.54
C ILE A 346 33.21 45.71 -5.08
N LEU A 347 32.24 44.95 -4.56
CA LEU A 347 32.27 44.53 -3.16
C LEU A 347 33.39 43.56 -2.85
N SER A 348 33.94 42.89 -3.86
CA SER A 348 35.14 42.07 -3.69
C SER A 348 36.42 42.87 -3.43
N GLN A 349 36.43 44.16 -3.79
CA GLN A 349 37.58 45.05 -3.65
C GLN A 349 37.44 46.04 -2.47
N VAL A 350 36.29 46.00 -1.80
CA VAL A 350 35.92 46.98 -0.77
C VAL A 350 35.80 46.26 0.57
N ASN A 351 36.56 46.74 1.56
CA ASN A 351 36.47 46.26 2.93
C ASN A 351 36.56 47.44 3.90
N HIS A 352 35.41 47.90 4.39
CA HIS A 352 35.30 49.07 5.26
C HIS A 352 34.21 48.85 6.32
N LYS A 353 34.42 49.37 7.54
CA LYS A 353 33.50 49.18 8.69
C LYS A 353 32.08 49.69 8.39
N ASN A 354 31.97 50.81 7.67
CA ASN A 354 30.73 51.46 7.27
C ASN A 354 30.24 51.07 5.86
N ILE A 355 30.65 49.92 5.33
CA ILE A 355 30.10 49.35 4.10
C ILE A 355 29.57 47.95 4.41
N VAL A 356 28.40 47.61 3.89
CA VAL A 356 27.81 46.28 4.09
C VAL A 356 28.70 45.22 3.47
N LYS A 357 29.13 44.26 4.29
CA LYS A 357 30.01 43.18 3.85
C LYS A 357 29.26 42.15 3.00
N SER A 358 29.76 41.90 1.79
CA SER A 358 29.35 40.74 0.99
C SER A 358 29.94 39.46 1.58
N LEU A 359 29.08 38.47 1.84
CA LEU A 359 29.46 37.16 2.36
C LEU A 359 29.57 36.12 1.26
N GLY A 360 28.95 36.34 0.11
CA GLY A 360 28.99 35.39 -0.99
C GLY A 360 27.88 35.53 -2.01
N CYS A 361 27.76 34.53 -2.87
CA CYS A 361 26.71 34.46 -3.88
C CYS A 361 26.34 33.01 -4.25
N CYS A 362 25.19 32.85 -4.89
CA CYS A 362 24.76 31.60 -5.53
C CYS A 362 24.66 31.81 -7.04
N LEU A 363 25.42 31.01 -7.80
CA LEU A 363 25.51 31.08 -9.26
C LEU A 363 24.74 29.94 -9.96
N GLU A 364 24.08 29.05 -9.23
CA GLU A 364 23.38 27.87 -9.79
C GLU A 364 21.96 28.19 -10.29
N VAL A 365 21.65 29.48 -10.49
CA VAL A 365 20.32 30.03 -10.77
C VAL A 365 20.40 30.98 -11.97
N GLU A 366 19.25 31.21 -12.60
CA GLU A 366 19.16 32.04 -13.81
C GLU A 366 19.70 33.46 -13.62
N ILE A 367 19.27 34.14 -12.56
CA ILE A 367 19.94 35.34 -12.04
C ILE A 367 20.58 34.99 -10.71
N PRO A 368 21.89 35.20 -10.57
CA PRO A 368 22.60 34.95 -9.34
C PRO A 368 22.03 35.68 -8.12
N ILE A 369 22.13 35.04 -6.96
CA ILE A 369 21.65 35.57 -5.67
C ILE A 369 22.85 36.04 -4.85
N LEU A 370 22.73 37.20 -4.21
CA LEU A 370 23.77 37.78 -3.37
C LEU A 370 23.48 37.56 -1.89
N VAL A 371 24.53 37.32 -1.11
CA VAL A 371 24.45 37.09 0.34
C VAL A 371 25.32 38.11 1.05
N PHE A 372 24.74 38.78 2.04
CA PHE A 372 25.35 39.85 2.81
C PHE A 372 25.23 39.59 4.31
N GLU A 373 26.01 40.33 5.10
CA GLU A 373 25.73 40.44 6.52
C GLU A 373 24.35 41.08 6.76
N PHE A 374 23.65 40.61 7.78
CA PHE A 374 22.36 41.19 8.16
C PHE A 374 22.56 42.37 9.10
N ILE A 375 21.94 43.50 8.78
CA ILE A 375 21.97 44.74 9.56
C ILE A 375 20.58 44.95 10.19
N SER A 376 20.51 45.14 11.50
CA SER A 376 19.27 44.87 12.27
C SER A 376 18.26 46.00 12.36
N GLU A 377 18.69 47.27 12.39
CA GLU A 377 17.80 48.41 12.66
C GLU A 377 17.19 49.02 11.40
N GLY A 378 17.25 48.30 10.28
CA GLY A 378 16.70 48.72 9.00
C GLY A 378 17.50 49.85 8.35
N THR A 379 16.81 50.72 7.62
CA THR A 379 17.42 51.82 6.87
C THR A 379 17.36 53.15 7.64
N LEU A 380 18.25 54.08 7.31
CA LEU A 380 18.17 55.46 7.80
C LEU A 380 16.87 56.14 7.37
N PHE A 381 16.32 55.76 6.22
CA PHE A 381 14.99 56.24 5.79
C PHE A 381 13.90 55.80 6.78
N ASP A 382 13.92 54.56 7.24
CA ASP A 382 12.95 54.05 8.21
C ASP A 382 13.11 54.72 9.58
N LEU A 383 14.35 55.02 9.97
CA LEU A 383 14.64 55.74 11.20
C LEU A 383 14.12 57.20 11.16
N LEU A 384 14.25 57.89 10.03
CA LEU A 384 13.83 59.30 9.90
C LEU A 384 12.33 59.46 9.60
N HIS A 385 11.77 58.57 8.79
CA HIS A 385 10.44 58.73 8.19
C HIS A 385 9.46 57.59 8.52
N GLY A 386 9.90 56.61 9.30
CA GLY A 386 9.10 55.48 9.72
C GLY A 386 8.05 55.83 10.75
N LYS A 387 7.24 54.83 11.13
CA LYS A 387 6.14 54.98 12.09
C LYS A 387 6.59 55.10 13.54
N LEU A 388 7.87 54.87 13.81
CA LEU A 388 8.45 54.94 15.14
C LEU A 388 8.83 56.39 15.40
N GLY A 389 8.04 57.07 16.24
CA GLY A 389 8.32 58.43 16.73
C GLY A 389 9.51 58.48 17.70
N ILE A 390 10.60 57.79 17.38
CA ILE A 390 11.83 57.77 18.15
C ILE A 390 12.49 59.13 18.00
N SER A 391 12.76 59.81 19.12
CA SER A 391 13.55 61.04 19.07
C SER A 391 15.02 60.71 18.80
N ILE A 392 15.62 61.37 17.83
CA ILE A 392 17.02 61.13 17.45
C ILE A 392 17.83 62.38 17.75
N PRO A 393 18.72 62.35 18.75
CA PRO A 393 19.56 63.49 19.11
C PRO A 393 20.47 63.91 17.95
N LEU A 394 20.77 65.20 17.87
CA LEU A 394 21.64 65.77 16.84
C LEU A 394 22.97 65.00 16.72
N GLY A 395 23.64 64.72 17.84
CA GLY A 395 24.91 63.98 17.83
C GLY A 395 24.82 62.60 17.16
N THR A 396 23.71 61.87 17.31
CA THR A 396 23.51 60.58 16.62
C THR A 396 23.32 60.79 15.11
N ARG A 397 22.59 61.83 14.70
CA ARG A 397 22.42 62.17 13.28
C ARG A 397 23.75 62.55 12.63
N LEU A 398 24.56 63.35 13.32
CA LEU A 398 25.88 63.74 12.84
C LEU A 398 26.83 62.55 12.75
N ARG A 399 26.84 61.65 13.75
CA ARG A 399 27.63 60.41 13.71
C ARG A 399 27.26 59.54 12.51
N ILE A 400 25.97 59.31 12.27
CA ILE A 400 25.49 58.56 11.09
C ILE A 400 25.95 59.24 9.79
N ALA A 401 25.83 60.56 9.69
CA ALA A 401 26.30 61.31 8.51
C ALA A 401 27.81 61.13 8.31
N GLN A 402 28.58 61.27 9.37
CA GLN A 402 30.03 61.18 9.35
C GLN A 402 30.49 59.78 8.92
N GLU A 403 29.90 58.73 9.48
CA GLU A 403 30.20 57.33 9.14
C GLU A 403 29.85 56.98 7.68
N ALA A 404 28.70 57.48 7.19
CA ALA A 404 28.33 57.35 5.78
C ALA A 404 29.27 58.15 4.85
N ALA A 405 29.72 59.34 5.28
CA ALA A 405 30.68 60.13 4.55
C ALA A 405 32.07 59.47 4.51
N GLU A 406 32.51 58.82 5.59
CA GLU A 406 33.73 58.01 5.63
C GLU A 406 33.68 56.86 4.61
N ALA A 407 32.55 56.15 4.54
CA ALA A 407 32.36 55.08 3.55
C ALA A 407 32.48 55.59 2.11
N LEU A 408 31.82 56.70 1.77
CA LEU A 408 31.89 57.28 0.43
C LEU A 408 33.29 57.85 0.13
N ALA A 409 33.95 58.46 1.11
CA ALA A 409 35.33 58.92 0.99
C ALA A 409 36.29 57.76 0.71
N TYR A 410 36.08 56.61 1.35
CA TYR A 410 36.81 55.37 1.05
C TYR A 410 36.63 54.94 -0.41
N LEU A 411 35.38 54.88 -0.89
CA LEU A 411 35.08 54.51 -2.28
C LEU A 411 35.71 55.48 -3.30
N HIS A 412 35.70 56.78 -3.03
CA HIS A 412 36.17 57.80 -3.98
C HIS A 412 37.69 57.96 -4.02
N SER A 413 38.38 57.72 -2.90
CA SER A 413 39.79 58.12 -2.76
C SER A 413 40.75 56.98 -2.45
N TRP A 414 40.26 55.88 -1.87
CA TRP A 414 41.09 54.76 -1.44
C TRP A 414 40.89 53.51 -2.33
N ALA A 415 39.71 53.34 -2.90
CA ALA A 415 39.52 52.34 -3.94
C ALA A 415 40.31 52.73 -5.21
N SER A 416 40.95 51.74 -5.84
CA SER A 416 41.72 51.93 -7.07
C SER A 416 41.30 50.88 -8.11
N PRO A 417 40.63 51.29 -9.19
CA PRO A 417 40.18 52.66 -9.48
C PRO A 417 39.07 53.16 -8.53
N PRO A 418 38.83 54.48 -8.42
CA PRO A 418 37.75 55.04 -7.62
C PRO A 418 36.39 54.47 -7.98
N ILE A 419 35.48 54.40 -7.02
CA ILE A 419 34.14 53.80 -7.20
C ILE A 419 33.08 54.86 -6.99
N VAL A 420 32.21 55.07 -7.98
CA VAL A 420 31.04 55.94 -7.85
C VAL A 420 29.83 55.10 -7.49
N HIS A 421 29.17 55.41 -6.37
CA HIS A 421 28.04 54.64 -5.85
C HIS A 421 26.78 54.79 -6.72
N ARG A 422 26.47 56.02 -7.17
CA ARG A 422 25.35 56.43 -8.06
C ARG A 422 23.94 56.38 -7.45
N ASP A 423 23.75 55.68 -6.34
CA ASP A 423 22.44 55.61 -5.67
C ASP A 423 22.55 55.89 -4.16
N VAL A 424 23.25 56.97 -3.79
CA VAL A 424 23.36 57.41 -2.39
C VAL A 424 22.02 58.02 -1.95
N LYS A 425 21.40 57.44 -0.93
CA LYS A 425 20.13 57.87 -0.33
C LYS A 425 19.96 57.25 1.05
N THR A 426 19.03 57.78 1.84
CA THR A 426 18.75 57.30 3.20
C THR A 426 18.26 55.84 3.24
N SER A 427 17.62 55.32 2.18
CA SER A 427 17.22 53.90 2.12
C SER A 427 18.37 52.93 1.80
N ASN A 428 19.52 53.43 1.36
CA ASN A 428 20.72 52.63 1.09
C ASN A 428 21.78 52.76 2.20
N ILE A 429 21.48 53.50 3.28
CA ILE A 429 22.30 53.58 4.49
C ILE A 429 21.59 52.75 5.56
N LEU A 430 22.16 51.60 5.91
CA LEU A 430 21.61 50.70 6.93
C LEU A 430 22.20 51.01 8.29
N LEU A 431 21.50 50.64 9.35
CA LEU A 431 21.88 50.90 10.74
C LEU A 431 21.94 49.60 11.54
N ASP A 432 23.08 49.34 12.19
CA ASP A 432 23.20 48.20 13.09
C ASP A 432 22.60 48.49 14.47
N GLU A 433 22.65 47.50 15.36
CA GLU A 433 22.15 47.56 16.75
C GLU A 433 22.71 48.71 17.59
N ASN A 434 23.84 49.32 17.19
CA ASN A 434 24.43 50.49 17.85
C ASN A 434 24.22 51.79 17.05
N PHE A 435 23.33 51.77 16.05
CA PHE A 435 23.13 52.84 15.07
C PHE A 435 24.38 53.21 14.27
N VAL A 436 25.31 52.25 14.07
CA VAL A 436 26.45 52.46 13.18
C VAL A 436 25.97 52.36 11.74
N ALA A 437 26.30 53.37 10.94
CA ALA A 437 25.90 53.49 9.56
C ALA A 437 26.73 52.58 8.64
N LYS A 438 26.03 51.88 7.74
CA LYS A 438 26.63 51.04 6.70
C LYS A 438 26.00 51.32 5.34
N VAL A 439 26.80 51.78 4.38
CA VAL A 439 26.38 51.99 3.00
C VAL A 439 26.18 50.64 2.30
N SER A 440 25.09 50.52 1.56
CA SER A 440 24.62 49.31 0.91
C SER A 440 24.12 49.56 -0.52
N ASP A 441 23.82 48.48 -1.24
CA ASP A 441 23.23 48.48 -2.58
C ASP A 441 24.13 49.06 -3.69
N PHE A 442 25.12 48.26 -4.08
CA PHE A 442 26.14 48.63 -5.08
C PHE A 442 25.75 48.22 -6.51
N GLY A 443 24.49 47.83 -6.74
CA GLY A 443 24.02 47.36 -8.05
C GLY A 443 24.14 48.41 -9.16
N ALA A 444 23.98 49.70 -8.81
CA ALA A 444 24.13 50.81 -9.74
C ALA A 444 25.59 51.26 -9.92
N SER A 445 26.48 50.89 -8.99
CA SER A 445 27.82 51.45 -8.85
C SER A 445 28.74 51.06 -10.01
N ILE A 446 29.73 51.92 -10.28
CA ILE A 446 30.74 51.69 -11.31
C ILE A 446 32.13 52.11 -10.85
N PHE A 447 33.15 51.50 -11.43
CA PHE A 447 34.51 52.04 -11.37
C PHE A 447 34.61 53.30 -12.23
N ALA A 448 35.15 54.38 -11.68
CA ALA A 448 35.58 55.54 -12.44
C ALA A 448 36.76 55.11 -13.34
N PRO A 449 36.75 55.40 -14.65
CA PRO A 449 37.91 55.14 -15.50
C PRO A 449 39.16 55.85 -14.96
N GLY A 450 40.32 55.20 -15.03
CA GLY A 450 41.58 55.80 -14.58
C GLY A 450 42.02 56.94 -15.51
N GLY A 451 42.04 58.16 -14.99
CA GLY A 451 42.34 59.40 -15.75
C GLY A 451 41.16 60.36 -15.69
N HIS A 452 41.44 61.67 -15.68
CA HIS A 452 40.49 62.76 -15.45
C HIS A 452 39.38 62.90 -16.50
N ASP A 453 38.50 61.92 -16.71
CA ASP A 453 37.50 62.01 -17.77
C ASP A 453 36.11 61.58 -17.29
N GLN A 454 35.21 62.58 -17.31
CA GLN A 454 33.76 62.46 -17.24
C GLN A 454 33.25 61.33 -18.14
N PHE A 455 32.39 60.46 -17.61
CA PHE A 455 31.82 59.37 -18.40
C PHE A 455 30.37 59.67 -18.79
N VAL A 456 30.06 59.66 -20.09
CA VAL A 456 28.68 59.68 -20.61
C VAL A 456 28.05 58.31 -20.37
N THR A 457 27.36 58.16 -19.23
CA THR A 457 26.61 56.92 -18.89
C THR A 457 25.13 57.12 -19.19
N HIS A 458 24.38 56.03 -19.35
CA HIS A 458 22.94 56.10 -19.17
C HIS A 458 22.64 56.59 -17.75
N VAL A 459 21.85 57.67 -17.65
CA VAL A 459 21.49 58.29 -16.37
C VAL A 459 20.76 57.28 -15.49
N GLN A 460 21.30 57.04 -14.31
CA GLN A 460 20.73 56.14 -13.30
C GLN A 460 20.89 56.78 -11.92
N GLY A 461 19.85 56.67 -11.09
CA GLY A 461 19.83 57.12 -9.71
C GLY A 461 18.40 57.36 -9.24
N THR A 462 18.24 57.74 -7.98
CA THR A 462 16.92 57.95 -7.38
C THR A 462 16.49 59.42 -7.49
N ARG A 463 15.24 59.65 -7.93
CA ARG A 463 14.63 60.98 -8.00
C ARG A 463 14.69 61.67 -6.63
N GLY A 464 15.09 62.94 -6.60
CA GLY A 464 15.32 63.72 -5.38
C GLY A 464 16.78 63.74 -4.92
N TYR A 465 17.55 62.67 -5.19
CA TYR A 465 18.98 62.58 -4.87
C TYR A 465 19.86 62.76 -6.11
N LEU A 466 19.29 62.61 -7.31
CA LEU A 466 20.02 62.65 -8.57
C LEU A 466 20.65 64.02 -8.81
N ASP A 467 21.95 64.02 -9.09
CA ASP A 467 22.72 65.21 -9.43
C ASP A 467 22.16 65.89 -10.70
N PRO A 468 21.72 67.16 -10.62
CA PRO A 468 21.16 67.88 -11.76
C PRO A 468 22.16 68.09 -12.89
N ALA A 469 23.46 68.26 -12.58
CA ALA A 469 24.50 68.39 -13.60
C ALA A 469 24.64 67.07 -14.38
N TYR A 470 24.73 65.95 -13.66
CA TYR A 470 24.75 64.60 -14.27
C TYR A 470 23.48 64.30 -15.07
N LEU A 471 22.31 64.66 -14.56
CA LEU A 471 21.05 64.47 -15.28
C LEU A 471 21.03 65.24 -16.62
N GLN A 472 21.65 66.43 -16.66
CA GLN A 472 21.66 67.29 -17.83
C GLN A 472 22.75 66.90 -18.84
N SER A 473 23.99 66.65 -18.39
CA SER A 473 25.13 66.36 -19.28
C SER A 473 25.29 64.88 -19.58
N GLY A 474 24.75 63.98 -18.74
CA GLY A 474 25.05 62.55 -18.77
C GLY A 474 26.43 62.20 -18.21
N GLU A 475 27.21 63.19 -17.77
CA GLU A 475 28.58 63.03 -17.26
C GLU A 475 28.57 62.66 -15.79
N LEU A 476 28.98 61.44 -15.49
CA LEU A 476 29.07 60.96 -14.13
C LEU A 476 30.47 61.24 -13.54
N THR A 477 30.50 61.75 -12.32
CA THR A 477 31.73 61.92 -11.53
C THR A 477 31.54 61.47 -10.09
N VAL A 478 32.62 61.33 -9.32
CA VAL A 478 32.55 61.13 -7.85
C VAL A 478 31.81 62.29 -7.15
N LYS A 479 31.74 63.47 -7.77
CA LYS A 479 31.00 64.63 -7.24
C LYS A 479 29.49 64.48 -7.37
N SER A 480 28.99 63.56 -8.19
CA SER A 480 27.56 63.24 -8.26
C SER A 480 27.08 62.57 -6.98
N ASP A 481 27.88 61.69 -6.38
CA ASP A 481 27.59 61.11 -5.05
C ASP A 481 27.63 62.18 -3.95
N VAL A 482 28.52 63.19 -4.06
CA VAL A 482 28.60 64.31 -3.10
C VAL A 482 27.28 65.08 -3.08
N TYR A 483 26.69 65.34 -4.26
CA TYR A 483 25.38 65.99 -4.34
C TYR A 483 24.29 65.16 -3.65
N SER A 484 24.22 63.87 -3.98
CA SER A 484 23.26 62.95 -3.37
C SER A 484 23.43 62.87 -1.85
N PHE A 485 24.67 62.91 -1.35
CA PHE A 485 24.96 62.97 0.08
C PHE A 485 24.53 64.30 0.71
N GLY A 486 24.64 65.42 0.00
CA GLY A 486 24.08 66.71 0.43
C GLY A 486 22.57 66.63 0.69
N VAL A 487 21.82 65.85 -0.09
CA VAL A 487 20.40 65.59 0.15
C VAL A 487 20.20 64.76 1.42
N VAL A 488 21.04 63.75 1.68
CA VAL A 488 21.01 62.97 2.92
C VAL A 488 21.23 63.86 4.15
N LEU A 489 22.15 64.83 4.08
CA LEU A 489 22.37 65.81 5.15
C LEU A 489 21.10 66.63 5.43
N LEU A 490 20.41 67.09 4.37
CA LEU A 490 19.15 67.81 4.54
C LEU A 490 18.07 66.93 5.17
N GLU A 491 17.92 65.67 4.76
CA GLU A 491 16.94 64.77 5.38
C GLU A 491 17.23 64.54 6.87
N LEU A 492 18.50 64.40 7.25
CA LEU A 492 18.91 64.26 8.66
C LEU A 492 18.55 65.51 9.49
N LEU A 493 18.76 66.71 8.95
CA LEU A 493 18.49 67.96 9.68
C LEU A 493 17.01 68.34 9.72
N THR A 494 16.24 67.97 8.70
CA THR A 494 14.84 68.42 8.54
C THR A 494 13.82 67.35 8.89
N ARG A 495 14.19 66.07 8.89
CA ARG A 495 13.26 64.92 8.88
C ARG A 495 12.20 65.01 7.78
N LYS A 496 12.44 65.77 6.72
CA LYS A 496 11.58 65.83 5.54
C LYS A 496 12.11 64.88 4.47
N LYS A 497 11.21 64.24 3.72
CA LYS A 497 11.59 63.36 2.62
C LYS A 497 12.19 64.18 1.48
N ALA A 498 13.21 63.65 0.80
CA ALA A 498 13.82 64.28 -0.37
C ALA A 498 12.79 64.69 -1.46
N PHE A 499 11.73 63.91 -1.61
CA PHE A 499 10.55 64.21 -2.42
C PHE A 499 9.29 63.99 -1.56
N HIS A 500 8.43 64.99 -1.42
CA HIS A 500 7.16 64.86 -0.71
C HIS A 500 6.00 65.52 -1.44
N MET A 501 4.79 65.00 -1.20
CA MET A 501 3.56 65.62 -1.69
C MET A 501 3.00 66.53 -0.61
N GLU A 502 2.73 67.78 -0.96
CA GLU A 502 2.03 68.72 -0.10
C GLU A 502 0.75 69.15 -0.83
N GLY A 503 -0.37 68.54 -0.46
CA GLY A 503 -1.61 68.62 -1.23
C GLY A 503 -1.46 67.92 -2.59
N VAL A 504 -1.60 68.67 -3.68
CA VAL A 504 -1.51 68.17 -5.07
C VAL A 504 -0.14 68.49 -5.70
N GLU A 505 0.64 69.39 -5.09
CA GLU A 505 1.95 69.78 -5.60
C GLU A 505 3.05 68.83 -5.08
N THR A 506 3.98 68.50 -5.96
CA THR A 506 5.16 67.74 -5.58
C THR A 506 6.31 68.69 -5.28
N ARG A 507 6.77 68.71 -4.04
CA ARG A 507 7.90 69.54 -3.61
C ARG A 507 9.18 68.73 -3.47
N CYS A 508 10.30 69.43 -3.65
CA CYS A 508 11.64 68.89 -3.60
C CYS A 508 12.38 69.55 -2.43
N LEU A 509 12.90 68.75 -1.50
CA LEU A 509 13.55 69.25 -0.30
C LEU A 509 14.72 70.21 -0.61
N VAL A 510 15.47 69.91 -1.68
CA VAL A 510 16.57 70.78 -2.13
C VAL A 510 16.04 72.15 -2.57
N ALA A 511 14.91 72.20 -3.27
CA ALA A 511 14.32 73.46 -3.72
C ALA A 511 13.83 74.29 -2.52
N ASP A 512 13.16 73.65 -1.55
CA ASP A 512 12.67 74.29 -0.33
C ASP A 512 13.83 74.82 0.54
N PHE A 513 14.92 74.07 0.63
CA PHE A 513 16.14 74.51 1.32
C PHE A 513 16.80 75.70 0.63
N LEU A 514 16.97 75.64 -0.70
CA LEU A 514 17.58 76.72 -1.46
C LEU A 514 16.74 78.01 -1.44
N SER A 515 15.40 77.91 -1.43
CA SER A 515 14.54 79.10 -1.27
C SER A 515 14.64 79.65 0.15
N SER A 516 14.54 78.79 1.17
CA SER A 516 14.63 79.19 2.58
C SER A 516 15.98 79.82 2.91
N THR A 517 17.06 79.37 2.25
CA THR A 517 18.39 79.98 2.39
C THR A 517 18.45 81.37 1.78
N LYS A 518 17.82 81.60 0.62
CA LYS A 518 17.72 82.93 -0.01
C LYS A 518 16.90 83.90 0.83
N ASP A 519 15.83 83.40 1.45
CA ASP A 519 14.92 84.19 2.30
C ASP A 519 15.42 84.33 3.74
N ASN A 520 16.61 83.80 4.06
CA ASN A 520 17.23 83.78 5.39
C ASN A 520 16.31 83.16 6.48
N ASN A 521 15.53 82.14 6.10
CA ASN A 521 14.51 81.48 6.92
C ASN A 521 14.72 79.96 7.02
N VAL A 522 15.99 79.51 7.05
CA VAL A 522 16.32 78.06 7.08
C VAL A 522 15.84 77.39 8.37
N ALA A 523 15.69 78.13 9.46
CA ALA A 523 15.16 77.60 10.72
C ALA A 523 13.75 76.98 10.56
N ALA A 524 12.93 77.50 9.64
CA ALA A 524 11.55 77.03 9.43
C ALA A 524 11.44 75.62 8.83
N ILE A 525 12.54 75.07 8.29
CA ILE A 525 12.52 73.73 7.70
C ILE A 525 13.25 72.68 8.56
N LEU A 526 13.93 73.11 9.61
CA LEU A 526 14.65 72.22 10.53
C LEU A 526 13.67 71.42 11.39
N ASP A 527 14.16 70.29 11.88
CA ASP A 527 13.42 69.49 12.86
C ASP A 527 13.48 70.13 14.25
N ASP A 528 12.31 70.43 14.83
CA ASP A 528 12.17 71.04 16.15
C ASP A 528 12.87 70.24 17.27
N GLU A 529 13.07 68.93 17.08
CA GLU A 529 13.77 68.12 18.08
C GLU A 529 15.25 68.47 18.24
N ILE A 530 15.91 69.00 17.20
CA ILE A 530 17.34 69.31 17.21
C ILE A 530 17.65 70.79 17.42
N THR A 531 16.63 71.66 17.40
CA THR A 531 16.77 73.13 17.51
C THR A 531 16.62 73.65 18.94
N ARG A 532 16.82 72.80 19.95
CA ARG A 532 16.46 73.08 21.36
C ARG A 532 17.33 74.14 22.04
N ASP A 533 18.59 74.29 21.64
CA ASP A 533 19.56 75.19 22.26
C ASP A 533 20.45 75.90 21.22
N ALA A 534 21.05 77.02 21.64
CA ALA A 534 21.83 77.89 20.77
C ALA A 534 23.13 77.23 20.25
N GLU A 535 23.64 76.23 20.95
CA GLU A 535 24.89 75.55 20.59
C GLU A 535 24.64 74.44 19.57
N SER A 536 23.56 73.68 19.74
CA SER A 536 23.01 72.80 18.70
C SER A 536 22.78 73.57 17.40
N MET A 537 22.25 74.80 17.48
CA MET A 537 22.04 75.66 16.31
C MET A 537 23.34 76.08 15.61
N ARG A 538 24.45 76.24 16.34
CA ARG A 538 25.76 76.52 15.75
C ARG A 538 26.23 75.35 14.88
N HIS A 539 26.16 74.13 15.41
CA HIS A 539 26.52 72.92 14.67
C HIS A 539 25.59 72.68 13.48
N ILE A 540 24.29 72.89 13.65
CA ILE A 540 23.33 72.79 12.54
C ILE A 540 23.70 73.78 11.43
N THR A 541 24.09 75.01 11.77
CA THR A 541 24.48 76.03 10.79
C THR A 541 25.74 75.64 10.01
N GLU A 542 26.74 75.04 10.67
CA GLU A 542 27.94 74.49 10.02
C GLU A 542 27.58 73.37 9.03
N VAL A 543 26.69 72.45 9.43
CA VAL A 543 26.26 71.33 8.59
C VAL A 543 25.35 71.79 7.44
N LEU A 544 24.50 72.79 7.64
CA LEU A 544 23.70 73.41 6.58
C LEU A 544 24.59 74.08 5.53
N LYS A 545 25.65 74.78 5.97
CA LYS A 545 26.65 75.35 5.06
C LYS A 545 27.32 74.25 4.24
N LEU A 546 27.74 73.17 4.89
CA LEU A 546 28.32 72.01 4.20
C LEU A 546 27.34 71.38 3.21
N ALA A 547 26.07 71.22 3.58
CA ALA A 547 25.04 70.72 2.68
C ALA A 547 24.85 71.64 1.46
N SER A 548 24.86 72.96 1.65
CA SER A 548 24.82 73.93 0.55
C SER A 548 26.02 73.82 -0.40
N GLU A 549 27.21 73.56 0.13
CA GLU A 549 28.42 73.34 -0.68
C GLU A 549 28.33 72.03 -1.48
N CYS A 550 27.82 70.95 -0.87
CA CYS A 550 27.57 69.67 -1.54
C CYS A 550 26.52 69.79 -2.66
N LEU A 551 25.50 70.62 -2.48
CA LEU A 551 24.37 70.80 -3.40
C LEU A 551 24.63 71.82 -4.52
N HIS A 552 25.87 72.31 -4.65
CA HIS A 552 26.24 73.25 -5.70
C HIS A 552 25.95 72.68 -7.11
N ILE A 553 25.42 73.51 -8.02
CA ILE A 553 25.04 73.07 -9.38
C ILE A 553 26.26 72.60 -10.18
N GLU A 554 27.36 73.36 -10.16
CA GLU A 554 28.64 72.96 -10.74
C GLU A 554 29.37 71.95 -9.86
N GLY A 555 29.58 70.72 -10.35
CA GLY A 555 30.21 69.62 -9.61
C GLY A 555 31.65 69.90 -9.14
N GLU A 556 32.41 70.71 -9.88
CA GLU A 556 33.79 71.07 -9.52
C GLU A 556 33.88 71.87 -8.22
N LYS A 557 32.88 72.73 -7.97
CA LYS A 557 32.80 73.56 -6.76
C LYS A 557 32.39 72.79 -5.51
N ARG A 558 31.87 71.57 -5.66
CA ARG A 558 31.51 70.70 -4.52
C ARG A 558 32.78 70.24 -3.78
N PRO A 559 32.76 70.06 -2.47
CA PRO A 559 33.89 69.49 -1.75
C PRO A 559 34.15 68.03 -2.15
N LYS A 560 35.33 67.51 -1.85
CA LYS A 560 35.59 66.06 -1.92
C LYS A 560 34.94 65.36 -0.73
N MET A 561 34.49 64.11 -0.87
CA MET A 561 33.91 63.36 0.27
C MET A 561 34.86 63.24 1.47
N GLN A 562 36.17 63.19 1.26
CA GLN A 562 37.15 63.25 2.36
C GLN A 562 37.04 64.54 3.18
N GLN A 563 36.82 65.69 2.53
CA GLN A 563 36.64 66.98 3.19
C GLN A 563 35.28 67.02 3.92
N VAL A 564 34.23 66.49 3.29
CA VAL A 564 32.89 66.37 3.91
C VAL A 564 32.98 65.54 5.20
N ALA A 565 33.62 64.37 5.15
CA ALA A 565 33.80 63.51 6.33
C ALA A 565 34.61 64.20 7.44
N ALA A 566 35.69 64.90 7.08
CA ALA A 566 36.52 65.64 8.04
C ALA A 566 35.77 66.81 8.70
N THR A 567 34.97 67.56 7.94
CA THR A 567 34.15 68.66 8.49
C THR A 567 33.09 68.12 9.46
N LEU A 568 32.41 67.03 9.11
CA LEU A 568 31.42 66.41 9.99
C LEU A 568 32.05 65.87 11.29
N ASP A 569 33.20 65.23 11.19
CA ASP A 569 33.95 64.73 12.34
C ASP A 569 34.40 65.87 13.28
N ALA A 570 34.86 67.00 12.72
CA ALA A 570 35.18 68.19 13.51
C ALA A 570 33.95 68.74 14.28
N SER A 571 32.77 68.75 13.64
CA SER A 571 31.52 69.14 14.31
C SER A 571 31.11 68.17 15.42
N ILE A 572 31.34 66.86 15.26
CA ILE A 572 31.06 65.85 16.30
C ILE A 572 31.99 66.01 17.50
N ARG A 573 33.31 66.10 17.29
CA ARG A 573 34.27 66.25 18.40
C ARG A 573 34.01 67.49 19.24
N ALA A 574 33.52 68.56 18.61
CA ALA A 574 33.08 69.75 19.32
C ALA A 574 31.82 69.49 20.19
N THR A 575 30.95 68.55 19.79
CA THR A 575 29.76 68.14 20.53
C THR A 575 30.10 67.16 21.69
N ASP A 576 31.03 66.22 21.49
CA ASP A 576 31.37 65.17 22.47
C ASP A 576 32.20 65.66 23.67
N ASN A 577 33.11 66.62 23.46
CA ASN A 577 33.89 67.23 24.55
C ASN A 577 33.04 67.89 25.64
N MET A 578 31.74 68.05 25.40
CA MET A 578 30.81 68.76 26.28
C MET A 578 29.92 67.84 27.12
N GLN A 579 29.56 66.65 26.63
CA GLN A 579 28.91 65.66 27.49
C GLN A 579 29.79 65.29 28.69
N HIS A 580 31.11 65.25 28.50
CA HIS A 580 32.07 65.04 29.58
C HIS A 580 32.20 66.25 30.53
N GLN A 581 32.16 67.49 30.04
CA GLN A 581 32.21 68.67 30.92
C GLN A 581 30.93 68.85 31.76
N VAL A 582 29.76 68.45 31.27
CA VAL A 582 28.51 68.55 32.05
C VAL A 582 28.43 67.49 33.16
N ILE A 583 29.07 66.33 32.96
CA ILE A 583 29.11 65.25 33.98
C ILE A 583 30.15 65.53 35.08
N GLU A 584 31.23 66.27 34.80
CA GLU A 584 32.24 66.62 35.82
C GLU A 584 31.83 67.79 36.74
N ILE A 585 30.73 68.49 36.44
CA ILE A 585 30.24 69.66 37.20
C ILE A 585 28.96 69.34 38.00
N SER A 586 28.43 68.11 37.89
CA SER A 586 27.31 67.59 38.68
C SER A 586 27.78 66.59 39.72
#